data_AF-A0A7S6S749-F1
#
_entry.id   AF-A0A7S6S749-F1
#
_cell.length_a   1.000
_cell.length_b   1.000
_cell.length_c   1.000
_cell.angle_alpha   90.00
_cell.angle_beta   90.00
_cell.angle_gamma   90.00
#
_symmetry.space_group_name_H-M   'P 1'
#
loop_
_entity.id
_entity.type
_entity.pdbx_description
1 polymer ?
#
loop_
_entity_poly.entity_id
_entity_poly.type
_entity_poly.pdbx_seq_one_letter_code
_entity_poly.pdbx_strand_id
1 'polypeptide(L)' 'MKILVHFKSGFKQTFIVPKCMLALEFRNMAKEIGGSIESIEFSLPPRRQSNIAAAERRMGIVRLPEKR' A
#
# COMPACT_ATOMS: atom_id res chain seq x y z
N MET A 1 -5.19 -7.75 6.88
CA MET A 1 -4.80 -6.64 5.98
C MET A 1 -5.91 -6.47 4.96
N LYS A 2 -6.27 -5.24 4.55
CA LYS A 2 -7.21 -5.05 3.45
C LYS A 2 -6.42 -4.87 2.15
N ILE A 3 -6.88 -5.50 1.10
CA ILE A 3 -6.25 -5.41 -0.22
C ILE A 3 -7.34 -5.05 -1.21
N LEU A 4 -7.16 -3.95 -1.95
CA LEU A 4 -8.04 -3.56 -3.04
C LEU A 4 -7.49 -4.13 -4.35
N VAL A 5 -8.32 -4.82 -5.11
CA VAL A 5 -7.98 -5.42 -6.40
C VAL A 5 -8.76 -4.73 -7.49
N HIS A 6 -8.05 -4.31 -8.53
CA HIS A 6 -8.65 -3.78 -9.76
C HIS A 6 -8.57 -4.87 -10.82
N PHE A 7 -9.72 -5.35 -11.28
CA PHE A 7 -9.79 -6.34 -12.35
C PHE A 7 -9.84 -5.65 -13.71
N LYS A 8 -9.33 -6.32 -14.73
CA LYS A 8 -9.39 -5.84 -16.13
C LYS A 8 -10.83 -5.70 -16.65
N SER A 9 -11.80 -6.32 -15.99
CA SER A 9 -13.24 -6.12 -16.26
C SER A 9 -13.75 -4.74 -15.84
N GLY A 10 -12.94 -3.94 -15.13
CA GLY A 10 -13.35 -2.67 -14.53
C GLY A 10 -13.93 -2.81 -13.12
N PHE A 11 -14.16 -4.05 -12.64
CA PHE A 11 -14.65 -4.29 -11.29
C PHE A 11 -13.54 -4.06 -10.25
N LYS A 12 -13.92 -3.53 -9.08
CA LYS A 12 -13.01 -3.29 -7.95
C LYS A 12 -13.53 -4.00 -6.72
N GLN A 13 -12.68 -4.81 -6.08
CA GLN A 13 -13.07 -5.60 -4.91
C GLN A 13 -12.04 -5.44 -3.79
N THR A 14 -12.52 -5.26 -2.56
CA THR A 14 -11.67 -5.30 -1.37
C THR A 14 -11.73 -6.69 -0.74
N PHE A 15 -10.55 -7.24 -0.44
CA PHE A 15 -10.38 -8.51 0.25
C PHE A 15 -9.80 -8.30 1.64
N ILE A 16 -10.25 -9.09 2.62
CA ILE A 16 -9.66 -9.17 3.95
C ILE A 16 -8.76 -10.41 3.97
N VAL A 17 -7.47 -10.17 4.21
CA VAL A 17 -6.43 -11.19 4.03
C VAL A 17 -5.60 -11.36 5.31
N PRO A 18 -5.19 -12.59 5.68
CA PRO A 18 -4.25 -12.83 6.78
C PRO A 18 -2.92 -12.07 6.59
N LYS A 19 -2.27 -11.68 7.68
CA LYS A 19 -0.98 -10.95 7.60
C LYS A 19 0.18 -11.81 7.08
N CYS A 20 0.09 -13.12 7.22
CA CYS A 20 1.10 -14.07 6.76
C CYS A 20 0.99 -14.44 5.28
N MET A 21 -0.07 -14.01 4.59
CA MET A 21 -0.28 -14.35 3.18
C MET A 21 0.71 -13.63 2.28
N LEU A 22 1.31 -14.38 1.35
CA LEU A 22 2.19 -13.81 0.33
C LEU A 22 1.39 -13.11 -0.76
N ALA A 23 1.93 -12.00 -1.27
CA ALA A 23 1.30 -11.25 -2.36
C ALA A 23 1.11 -12.10 -3.62
N LEU A 24 2.04 -13.02 -3.90
CA LEU A 24 1.96 -13.92 -5.04
C LEU A 24 0.82 -14.92 -4.89
N GLU A 25 0.68 -15.53 -3.72
CA GLU A 25 -0.42 -16.46 -3.41
C GLU A 25 -1.76 -15.74 -3.53
N PHE A 26 -1.87 -14.54 -2.91
CA PHE A 26 -3.06 -13.72 -3.03
C PHE A 26 -3.43 -13.42 -4.48
N ARG A 27 -2.46 -13.00 -5.30
CA ARG A 27 -2.68 -12.69 -6.72
C ARG A 27 -3.23 -13.91 -7.48
N ASN A 28 -2.68 -15.10 -7.23
CA ASN A 28 -3.13 -16.31 -7.92
C ASN A 28 -4.57 -16.65 -7.54
N MET A 29 -4.91 -16.63 -6.25
CA MET A 29 -6.29 -16.86 -5.80
C MET A 29 -7.26 -15.80 -6.33
N ALA A 30 -6.87 -14.51 -6.27
CA ALA A 30 -7.71 -13.43 -6.77
C ALA A 30 -7.93 -13.55 -8.29
N LYS A 31 -6.94 -14.06 -9.03
CA LYS A 31 -7.07 -14.34 -10.46
C LYS A 31 -8.01 -15.50 -10.76
N GLU A 32 -7.98 -16.53 -9.92
CA GLU A 32 -8.86 -17.70 -10.03
C GLU A 32 -10.33 -17.33 -9.75
N ILE A 33 -10.58 -16.44 -8.78
CA ILE A 33 -11.94 -16.03 -8.39
C ILE A 33 -12.51 -14.96 -9.31
N GLY A 34 -11.74 -13.91 -9.60
CA GLY A 34 -12.22 -12.69 -10.27
C GLY A 34 -11.68 -12.46 -11.69
N GLY A 35 -10.87 -13.39 -12.19
CA GLY A 35 -10.27 -13.29 -13.52
C GLY A 35 -9.05 -12.36 -13.58
N SER A 36 -8.80 -11.76 -14.74
CA SER A 36 -7.55 -11.04 -14.97
C SER A 36 -7.42 -9.78 -14.11
N ILE A 37 -6.31 -9.69 -13.37
CA ILE A 37 -6.00 -8.56 -12.50
C ILE A 37 -5.23 -7.49 -13.28
N GLU A 38 -5.60 -6.23 -13.10
CA GLU A 38 -4.87 -5.05 -13.57
C GLU A 38 -3.87 -4.58 -12.50
N SER A 39 -4.34 -4.33 -11.27
CA SER A 39 -3.50 -3.87 -10.16
C SER A 39 -4.01 -4.33 -8.79
N ILE A 40 -3.12 -4.26 -7.80
CA ILE A 40 -3.38 -4.64 -6.40
C ILE A 40 -2.82 -3.54 -5.49
N GLU A 41 -3.64 -3.03 -4.58
CA GLU A 41 -3.28 -2.02 -3.60
C GLU A 41 -3.37 -2.57 -2.17
N PHE A 42 -2.29 -2.45 -1.42
CA PHE A 42 -2.21 -2.91 -0.04
C PHE A 42 -2.55 -1.77 0.92
N SER A 43 -3.58 -1.96 1.75
CA SER A 43 -3.83 -1.00 2.82
C SER A 43 -2.76 -1.18 3.89
N LEU A 44 -1.82 -0.23 3.96
CA LEU A 44 -0.93 -0.15 5.12
C LEU A 44 -1.77 0.26 6.34
N PRO A 45 -1.48 -0.28 7.53
CA PRO A 45 -2.03 0.30 8.74
C PRO A 45 -1.63 1.78 8.80
N PRO A 46 -2.47 2.66 9.36
CA PRO A 46 -2.10 4.05 9.55
C PRO A 46 -0.75 4.07 10.28
N ARG A 47 0.31 4.56 9.62
CA ARG A 47 1.54 4.88 10.34
C ARG A 47 1.10 5.87 11.41
N ARG A 48 1.26 5.50 12.68
CA ARG A 48 1.25 6.51 13.76
C ARG A 48 2.31 7.51 13.32
N GLN A 49 1.87 8.67 12.83
CA GLN A 49 2.76 9.76 12.51
C GLN A 49 3.44 10.10 13.83
N SER A 50 4.71 9.72 13.99
CA SER A 50 5.56 10.47 14.90
C SER A 50 5.54 11.90 14.37
N ASN A 51 5.01 12.81 15.17
CA ASN A 51 4.91 14.25 14.89
C ASN A 51 6.31 14.88 14.73
N ILE A 52 7.03 14.59 13.64
CA ILE A 52 8.31 15.23 13.34
C ILE A 52 8.25 16.01 12.01
N ALA A 53 7.31 15.71 11.11
CA ALA A 53 7.24 16.35 9.80
C ALA A 53 6.27 17.55 9.68
N ALA A 54 5.68 18.03 10.78
CA ALA A 54 4.80 19.21 10.75
C ALA A 54 5.55 20.54 10.97
N ALA A 55 6.75 20.52 11.54
CA ALA A 55 7.52 21.74 11.84
C ALA A 55 8.41 22.20 10.67
N GLU A 56 8.94 21.29 9.85
CA GLU A 56 9.92 21.66 8.81
C GLU A 56 9.31 22.25 7.52
N ARG A 57 7.99 22.18 7.31
CA ARG A 57 7.36 22.80 6.12
C ARG A 57 7.19 24.33 6.22
N ARG A 58 7.49 24.95 7.37
CA ARG A 58 7.35 26.40 7.56
C ARG A 58 8.65 27.20 7.43
N MET A 59 9.82 26.56 7.33
CA MET A 59 11.06 27.27 7.03
C MET A 59 11.82 26.51 5.94
N GLY A 60 11.85 27.09 4.74
CA GLY A 60 12.55 26.56 3.57
C GLY A 60 14.06 26.56 3.72
N ILE A 61 14.58 25.69 4.58
CA ILE A 61 16.02 25.43 4.71
C ILE A 61 16.21 23.91 4.68
N VAL A 62 16.55 23.40 3.50
CA VAL A 62 17.09 22.04 3.35
C VAL A 62 18.52 22.06 3.88
N ARG A 63 18.77 21.47 5.06
CA ARG A 63 20.14 21.23 5.52
C ARG A 63 20.57 19.84 5.05
N LEU A 64 21.63 19.78 4.24
CA LEU A 64 22.28 18.53 3.84
C LEU A 64 22.98 17.89 5.06
N PRO A 65 22.97 16.55 5.19
CA PRO A 65 23.73 15.87 6.22
C PRO A 65 25.24 15.96 5.93
N GLU A 66 26.00 16.42 6.93
CA GLU A 66 27.46 16.42 6.90
C GLU A 66 27.94 14.97 7.03
N LYS A 67 28.66 14.48 6.01
CA LYS A 67 29.29 13.16 6.05
C LYS A 67 30.47 13.22 7.02
N ARG A 68 30.51 12.28 7.96
CA ARG A 68 31.68 11.98 8.79
C ARG A 68 32.44 10.80 8.21
#